data_AF-A0A2T2W3B5-F1
#
_entry.id   AF-A0A2T2W3B5-F1
#
_cell.length_a   1.000
_cell.length_b   1.000
_cell.length_c   1.000
_cell.angle_alpha   90.00
_cell.angle_beta   90.00
_cell.angle_gamma   90.00
#
_symmetry.space_group_name_H-M   'P 1'
#
loop_
_entity.id
_entity.type
_entity.pdbx_description
1 polymer ?
#
loop_
_entity_poly.entity_id
_entity_poly.type
_entity_poly.pdbx_seq_one_letter_code
_entity_poly.pdbx_strand_id
1 'polypeptide(L)'
;MPKPDTTALPNDLSTLDLTSGSEAVDSRLNPAQMLSLIDSILPFEACLYHEIIPLSVESSCLHLGMVNPTDTAAIDYARKQVSFIHCSVVSWPISSDWQRKMLSKYLSYAARTKPKSQAPTSHLSPQAPPTDDELLTFIVDSP
;
A
#
# COMPACT_ATOMS: atom_id res chain seq x y z
N MET A 1 -41.42 -32.56 -51.99
CA MET A 1 -40.11 -33.27 -51.99
C MET A 1 -39.10 -32.39 -52.72
N PRO A 2 -37.78 -32.43 -52.44
CA PRO A 2 -36.97 -32.69 -51.22
C PRO A 2 -36.26 -31.38 -50.74
N LYS A 3 -36.06 -31.07 -49.45
CA LYS A 3 -35.08 -31.54 -48.43
C LYS A 3 -33.62 -30.98 -48.58
N PRO A 4 -32.89 -30.86 -47.44
CA PRO A 4 -32.03 -29.74 -47.04
C PRO A 4 -30.54 -30.09 -47.05
N ASP A 5 -29.67 -29.11 -46.86
CA ASP A 5 -28.27 -29.27 -46.43
C ASP A 5 -27.73 -27.90 -46.01
N THR A 6 -26.76 -27.69 -45.12
CA THR A 6 -26.15 -28.44 -44.01
C THR A 6 -25.15 -27.44 -43.43
N THR A 7 -25.18 -27.26 -42.10
CA THR A 7 -24.05 -26.98 -41.20
C THR A 7 -22.80 -26.28 -41.73
N ALA A 8 -22.50 -25.08 -41.22
CA ALA A 8 -21.18 -24.73 -40.69
C ALA A 8 -21.23 -23.39 -39.93
N LEU A 9 -21.12 -23.47 -38.60
CA LEU A 9 -20.48 -22.41 -37.81
C LEU A 9 -18.99 -22.35 -38.19
N PRO A 10 -18.39 -21.16 -38.14
CA PRO A 10 -17.12 -21.05 -37.46
C PRO A 10 -17.24 -20.08 -36.29
N ASN A 11 -16.87 -20.61 -35.13
CA ASN A 11 -16.41 -19.84 -33.98
C ASN A 11 -15.28 -18.91 -34.43
N ASP A 12 -15.48 -17.61 -34.30
CA ASP A 12 -14.38 -16.68 -34.09
C ASP A 12 -14.51 -16.14 -32.66
N LEU A 13 -13.87 -16.89 -31.77
CA LEU A 13 -13.56 -16.46 -30.42
C LEU A 13 -12.29 -15.60 -30.49
N SER A 14 -12.22 -14.63 -29.57
CA SER A 14 -10.99 -14.01 -29.05
C SER A 14 -10.31 -12.92 -29.88
N THR A 15 -10.90 -11.72 -29.91
CA THR A 15 -10.15 -10.49 -29.56
C THR A 15 -11.08 -9.42 -28.97
N LEU A 16 -11.84 -9.77 -27.92
CA LEU A 16 -12.50 -8.77 -27.10
C LEU A 16 -11.58 -8.47 -25.91
N ASP A 17 -10.79 -7.43 -26.12
CA ASP A 17 -10.20 -6.52 -25.13
C ASP A 17 -10.37 -6.92 -23.65
N LEU A 18 -9.37 -7.64 -23.12
CA LEU A 18 -9.23 -7.94 -21.70
C LEU A 18 -8.63 -6.77 -20.89
N THR A 19 -8.61 -5.54 -21.41
CA THR A 19 -8.18 -4.37 -20.63
C THR A 19 -9.33 -3.63 -19.97
N SER A 20 -10.59 -3.94 -20.33
CA SER A 20 -11.79 -3.28 -19.80
C SER A 20 -12.36 -3.93 -18.53
N GLY A 21 -11.49 -4.46 -17.65
CA GLY A 21 -11.87 -5.08 -16.38
C GLY A 21 -11.45 -4.31 -15.11
N SER A 22 -10.78 -3.16 -15.26
CA SER A 22 -10.14 -2.45 -14.13
C SER A 22 -10.58 -0.98 -13.95
N GLU A 23 -11.43 -0.46 -14.83
CA GLU A 23 -11.80 0.97 -14.86
C GLU A 23 -13.23 1.22 -14.31
N ALA A 24 -13.90 0.19 -13.79
CA ALA A 24 -15.14 0.32 -13.02
C ALA A 24 -14.89 0.14 -11.51
N VAL A 25 -13.68 0.47 -11.08
CA VAL A 25 -13.39 0.67 -9.67
C VAL A 25 -14.06 1.99 -9.35
N ASP A 26 -15.31 1.89 -8.94
CA ASP A 26 -16.19 2.93 -8.40
C ASP A 26 -15.63 4.35 -8.51
N SER A 27 -16.29 5.25 -9.26
CA SER A 27 -15.95 6.68 -9.27
C SER A 27 -15.97 7.35 -7.88
N ARG A 28 -16.42 6.60 -6.86
CA ARG A 28 -16.38 6.93 -5.43
C ARG A 28 -14.98 6.76 -4.80
N LEU A 29 -14.11 5.93 -5.37
CA LEU A 29 -12.76 5.72 -4.83
C LEU A 29 -11.81 6.80 -5.35
N ASN A 30 -11.23 7.56 -4.41
CA ASN A 30 -10.23 8.57 -4.72
C ASN A 30 -8.83 8.00 -4.48
N PRO A 31 -8.02 7.74 -5.53
CA PRO A 31 -6.69 7.18 -5.37
C PRO A 31 -5.79 8.03 -4.47
N ALA A 32 -5.86 9.35 -4.55
CA ALA A 32 -5.02 10.22 -3.72
C ALA A 32 -5.34 10.06 -2.22
N GLN A 33 -6.63 9.93 -1.89
CA GLN A 33 -7.07 9.64 -0.53
C GLN A 33 -6.54 8.28 -0.07
N MET A 34 -6.71 7.24 -0.88
CA MET A 34 -6.24 5.89 -0.54
C MET A 34 -4.73 5.87 -0.25
N LEU A 35 -3.93 6.55 -1.09
CA LEU A 35 -2.48 6.65 -0.88
C LEU A 35 -2.15 7.36 0.46
N SER A 36 -2.89 8.42 0.80
CA SER A 36 -2.76 9.08 2.09
C SER A 36 -3.18 8.19 3.27
N LEU A 37 -4.19 7.34 3.09
CA LEU A 37 -4.60 6.37 4.11
C LEU A 37 -3.56 5.26 4.31
N ILE A 38 -2.83 4.89 3.26
CA ILE A 38 -1.68 3.98 3.37
C ILE A 38 -0.58 4.62 4.21
N ASP A 39 -0.33 5.93 4.05
CA ASP A 39 0.68 6.63 4.86
C ASP A 39 0.25 6.85 6.32
N SER A 40 -1.06 6.90 6.61
CA SER A 40 -1.58 7.36 7.92
C SER A 40 -2.27 6.31 8.79
N ILE A 41 -2.84 5.25 8.20
CA ILE A 41 -3.62 4.24 8.93
C ILE A 41 -3.05 2.84 8.75
N LEU A 42 -2.90 2.40 7.50
CA LEU A 42 -2.44 1.05 7.16
C LEU A 42 -1.17 1.14 6.35
N PRO A 43 0.02 0.97 6.96
CA PRO A 43 1.28 1.14 6.25
C PRO A 43 1.40 0.17 5.07
N PHE A 44 2.25 0.53 4.12
CA PHE A 44 2.45 -0.22 2.87
C PHE A 44 2.72 -1.71 3.13
N GLU A 45 3.55 -2.02 4.13
CA GLU A 45 3.94 -3.38 4.48
C GLU A 45 2.75 -4.20 4.96
N ALA A 46 1.84 -3.59 5.72
CA ALA A 46 0.62 -4.24 6.18
C ALA A 46 -0.35 -4.50 5.02
N CYS A 47 -0.48 -3.53 4.11
CA CYS A 47 -1.30 -3.67 2.91
C CYS A 47 -0.79 -4.80 2.00
N LEU A 48 0.53 -5.01 1.95
CA LEU A 48 1.17 -6.09 1.21
C LEU A 48 0.99 -7.44 1.90
N TYR A 49 1.30 -7.53 3.20
CA TYR A 49 1.30 -8.79 3.95
C TYR A 49 -0.09 -9.39 4.14
N HIS A 50 -1.08 -8.53 4.46
CA HIS A 50 -2.46 -8.95 4.68
C HIS A 50 -3.33 -8.88 3.42
N GLU A 51 -2.76 -8.47 2.28
CA GLU A 51 -3.48 -8.28 1.01
C GLU A 51 -4.74 -7.39 1.17
N ILE A 52 -4.59 -6.30 1.92
CA ILE A 52 -5.65 -5.32 2.20
C ILE A 52 -5.30 -3.93 1.66
N ILE A 53 -6.31 -3.09 1.40
CA ILE A 53 -6.13 -1.71 0.97
C ILE A 53 -7.15 -0.80 1.66
N PRO A 54 -6.75 0.30 2.31
CA PRO A 54 -7.71 1.29 2.79
C PRO A 54 -8.36 2.02 1.60
N LEU A 55 -9.70 1.99 1.52
CA LEU A 55 -10.46 2.56 0.41
C LEU A 55 -10.92 3.99 0.70
N SER A 56 -11.56 4.19 1.86
CA SER A 56 -12.02 5.49 2.34
C SER A 56 -12.26 5.42 3.85
N VAL A 57 -12.38 6.58 4.49
CA VAL A 57 -12.90 6.70 5.85
C VAL A 57 -14.13 7.60 5.79
N GLU A 58 -15.28 7.06 6.18
CA GLU A 58 -16.58 7.73 6.13
C GLU A 58 -17.33 7.44 7.43
N SER A 59 -17.89 8.47 8.09
CA SER A 59 -18.72 8.30 9.29
C SER A 59 -18.08 7.43 10.39
N SER A 60 -16.78 7.58 10.63
CA SER A 60 -15.99 6.75 11.56
C SER A 60 -15.96 5.26 11.19
N CYS A 61 -16.04 4.95 9.91
CA CYS A 61 -15.87 3.61 9.36
C CYS A 61 -14.73 3.63 8.34
N LEU A 62 -13.72 2.78 8.54
CA LEU A 62 -12.72 2.47 7.52
C LEU A 62 -13.32 1.44 6.56
N HIS A 63 -13.51 1.85 5.31
CA HIS A 63 -13.79 0.93 4.23
C HIS A 63 -12.50 0.25 3.80
N LEU A 64 -12.45 -1.07 3.94
CA LEU A 64 -11.26 -1.89 3.75
C LEU A 64 -11.45 -2.84 2.58
N GLY A 65 -10.66 -2.68 1.52
CA GLY A 65 -10.56 -3.65 0.45
C GLY A 65 -9.77 -4.87 0.91
N MET A 66 -10.29 -6.07 0.69
CA MET A 66 -9.64 -7.33 1.05
C MET A 66 -9.65 -8.31 -0.13
N VAL A 67 -8.49 -8.90 -0.44
CA VAL A 67 -8.41 -9.97 -1.45
C VAL A 67 -9.12 -11.23 -0.96
N ASN A 68 -8.91 -11.60 0.30
CA ASN A 68 -9.64 -12.67 0.97
C ASN A 68 -10.53 -12.12 2.10
N PRO A 69 -11.85 -11.95 1.89
CA PRO A 69 -12.75 -11.42 2.92
C PRO A 69 -12.95 -12.34 4.13
N THR A 70 -12.47 -13.59 4.07
CA THR A 70 -12.54 -14.55 5.20
C THR A 70 -11.28 -14.56 6.06
N ASP A 71 -10.24 -13.79 5.70
CA ASP A 71 -9.04 -13.66 6.51
C ASP A 71 -9.31 -12.83 7.76
N THR A 72 -9.60 -13.52 8.86
CA THR A 72 -9.87 -12.89 10.15
C THR A 72 -8.63 -12.23 10.74
N ALA A 73 -7.42 -12.72 10.44
CA ALA A 73 -6.19 -12.13 10.95
C ALA A 73 -5.95 -10.74 10.34
N ALA A 74 -6.24 -10.57 9.04
CA ALA A 74 -6.21 -9.28 8.37
C ALA A 74 -7.25 -8.30 8.92
N ILE A 75 -8.49 -8.75 9.18
CA ILE A 75 -9.55 -7.93 9.79
C ILE A 75 -9.16 -7.48 11.20
N ASP A 76 -8.64 -8.42 12.01
CA ASP A 76 -8.22 -8.15 13.38
C ASP A 76 -7.07 -7.15 13.44
N TYR A 77 -6.10 -7.30 12.53
CA TYR A 77 -5.02 -6.34 12.37
C TYR A 77 -5.58 -4.95 12.04
N ALA A 78 -6.40 -4.82 11.00
CA ALA A 78 -6.96 -3.54 10.59
C ALA A 78 -7.78 -2.89 11.70
N ARG A 79 -8.61 -3.69 12.41
CA ARG A 79 -9.41 -3.25 13.55
C ARG A 79 -8.55 -2.72 14.69
N LYS A 80 -7.43 -3.38 14.98
CA LYS A 80 -6.48 -2.90 15.99
C LYS A 80 -5.88 -1.55 15.58
N GLN A 81 -5.51 -1.39 14.31
CA GLN A 81 -4.94 -0.13 13.81
C GLN A 81 -5.93 1.04 13.91
N VAL A 82 -7.20 0.81 13.56
CA VAL A 82 -8.21 1.88 13.59
C VAL A 82 -8.84 2.12 14.95
N SER A 83 -8.64 1.23 15.92
CA SER A 83 -9.19 1.36 17.28
C SER A 83 -8.76 2.65 17.97
N PHE A 84 -7.54 3.13 17.70
CA PHE A 84 -6.98 4.36 18.25
C PHE A 84 -7.67 5.62 17.73
N ILE A 85 -8.31 5.55 16.56
CA ILE A 85 -9.04 6.66 15.94
C ILE A 85 -10.56 6.46 16.00
N HIS A 86 -11.03 5.57 16.89
CA HIS A 86 -12.45 5.26 17.12
C HIS A 86 -13.22 4.88 15.85
N CYS A 87 -12.54 4.29 14.86
CA CYS A 87 -13.18 3.86 13.64
C CYS A 87 -13.52 2.36 13.69
N SER A 88 -14.66 2.00 13.10
CA SER A 88 -15.00 0.61 12.80
C SER A 88 -14.43 0.19 11.44
N VAL A 89 -14.46 -1.11 11.12
CA VAL A 89 -13.96 -1.64 9.84
C VAL A 89 -15.11 -2.26 9.07
N VAL A 90 -15.23 -1.90 7.79
CA VAL A 90 -16.18 -2.50 6.84
C VAL A 90 -15.40 -3.10 5.69
N SER A 91 -15.44 -4.43 5.54
CA SER A 91 -14.66 -5.16 4.55
C SER A 91 -15.38 -5.29 3.21
N TRP A 92 -14.65 -5.06 2.12
CA TRP A 92 -15.12 -5.08 0.73
C TRP A 92 -14.23 -6.02 -0.08
N PRO A 93 -14.78 -6.98 -0.83
CA PRO A 93 -13.96 -7.86 -1.65
C PRO A 93 -13.30 -7.09 -2.80
N ILE A 94 -12.01 -7.31 -3.02
CA ILE A 94 -11.25 -6.76 -4.16
C ILE A 94 -10.48 -7.89 -4.85
N SER A 95 -10.11 -7.71 -6.12
CA SER A 95 -9.22 -8.65 -6.79
C SER A 95 -7.76 -8.42 -6.41
N SER A 96 -6.97 -9.50 -6.37
CA SER A 96 -5.52 -9.43 -6.12
C SER A 96 -4.80 -8.57 -7.17
N ASP A 97 -5.21 -8.65 -8.45
CA ASP A 97 -4.63 -7.82 -9.51
C ASP A 97 -4.84 -6.33 -9.28
N TRP A 98 -6.04 -5.95 -8.81
CA TRP A 98 -6.34 -4.55 -8.49
C TRP A 98 -5.53 -4.06 -7.29
N GLN A 99 -5.44 -4.89 -6.23
CA GLN A 99 -4.62 -4.60 -5.05
C GLN A 99 -3.16 -4.33 -5.45
N ARG A 100 -2.58 -5.21 -6.29
CA ARG A 100 -1.20 -5.08 -6.76
C ARG A 100 -1.00 -3.84 -7.61
N LYS A 101 -1.97 -3.48 -8.46
CA LYS A 101 -1.95 -2.25 -9.27
C LYS A 101 -1.96 -1.01 -8.37
N MET A 102 -2.75 -1.01 -7.29
CA MET A 102 -2.78 0.09 -6.33
C MET A 102 -1.48 0.23 -5.53
N LEU A 103 -0.92 -0.88 -5.03
CA LEU A 103 0.38 -0.85 -4.35
C LEU A 103 1.51 -0.37 -5.26
N SER A 104 1.51 -0.78 -6.53
CA SER A 104 2.48 -0.30 -7.52
C SER A 104 2.37 1.21 -7.77
N LYS A 105 1.14 1.74 -7.79
CA LYS A 105 0.89 3.18 -7.87
C LYS A 105 1.40 3.89 -6.62
N TYR A 106 1.21 3.32 -5.43
CA TYR A 106 1.74 3.86 -4.19
C TYR A 106 3.27 3.96 -4.21
N LEU A 107 3.98 2.91 -4.61
CA LEU A 107 5.45 2.93 -4.70
C LEU A 107 5.94 4.05 -5.65
N SER A 108 5.27 4.20 -6.79
CA SER A 108 5.57 5.28 -7.74
C SER A 108 5.33 6.67 -7.15
N TYR A 109 4.27 6.83 -6.35
CA TYR A 109 3.97 8.07 -5.63
C TYR A 109 5.03 8.36 -4.55
N ALA A 110 5.32 7.38 -3.69
CA ALA A 110 6.27 7.52 -2.59
C ALA A 110 7.67 7.89 -3.08
N ALA A 111 8.12 7.33 -4.21
CA ALA A 111 9.40 7.66 -4.82
C ALA A 111 9.50 9.14 -5.28
N ARG A 112 8.38 9.80 -5.57
CA ARG A 112 8.32 11.21 -6.00
C ARG A 112 8.14 12.18 -4.84
N THR A 113 7.43 11.78 -3.79
CA THR A 113 6.98 12.70 -2.73
C THR A 113 7.77 12.58 -1.44
N LYS A 114 8.39 11.42 -1.16
CA LYS A 114 9.24 11.26 0.02
C LYS A 114 10.64 11.75 -0.35
N PRO A 115 11.16 12.82 0.27
CA PRO A 115 12.55 13.20 0.04
C PRO A 115 13.41 12.00 0.37
N LYS A 116 14.25 11.57 -0.58
CA LYS A 116 15.36 10.66 -0.25
C LYS A 116 16.11 11.35 0.87
N SER A 117 16.00 10.86 2.10
CA SER A 117 16.87 11.29 3.20
C SER A 117 18.28 11.26 2.63
N GLN A 118 18.84 12.44 2.40
CA GLN A 118 20.23 12.57 2.03
C GLN A 118 21.00 11.91 3.17
N ALA A 119 21.77 10.88 2.82
CA ALA A 119 22.74 10.33 3.75
C ALA A 119 23.57 11.50 4.32
N PRO A 120 23.86 11.54 5.62
CA PRO A 120 24.76 12.56 6.14
C PRO A 120 26.10 12.35 5.45
N THR A 121 26.42 13.25 4.50
CA THR A 121 27.77 13.38 3.97
C THR A 121 28.64 13.79 5.15
N SER A 122 29.37 12.82 5.67
CA SER A 122 30.53 13.04 6.52
C SER A 122 31.42 14.07 5.83
N HIS A 123 31.42 15.30 6.36
CA HIS A 123 32.41 16.31 6.03
C HIS A 123 33.77 15.81 6.53
N LEU A 124 34.47 15.05 5.69
CA LEU A 124 35.91 14.86 5.82
C LEU A 124 36.60 16.10 5.25
N SER A 125 37.01 16.99 6.13
CA SER A 125 38.10 17.93 5.87
C SER A 125 39.04 17.88 7.06
N PRO A 126 40.33 17.56 6.89
CA PRO A 126 41.33 17.66 7.96
C PRO A 126 41.66 19.13 8.17
N GLN A 127 41.05 19.75 9.18
CA GLN A 127 41.49 21.05 9.70
C GLN A 127 42.55 20.78 10.80
N ALA A 128 43.70 21.44 10.64
CA ALA A 128 44.90 21.32 11.48
C ALA A 128 44.64 21.66 12.98
N PRO A 129 45.56 21.30 13.90
CA PRO A 129 45.25 20.99 15.29
C PRO A 129 45.08 22.24 16.17
N PRO A 130 44.18 22.22 17.16
CA PRO A 130 44.32 23.03 18.36
C PRO A 130 45.20 22.29 19.39
N THR A 131 46.23 23.01 19.80
CA THR A 131 47.17 22.78 20.91
C THR A 131 46.49 22.49 22.25
N ASP A 132 47.26 21.76 23.06
CA ASP A 132 47.18 21.31 24.46
C ASP A 132 46.31 22.07 25.49
N ASP A 133 46.10 21.34 26.59
CA ASP A 133 45.55 21.69 27.91
C ASP A 133 44.00 21.59 28.00
N GLU A 134 43.36 20.77 28.82
CA GLU A 134 43.72 20.28 30.15
C GLU A 134 42.91 19.00 30.47
N LEU A 135 43.55 18.08 31.20
CA LEU A 135 43.02 16.85 31.79
C LEU A 135 41.68 17.03 32.54
N LEU A 136 40.83 16.00 32.54
CA LEU A 136 40.31 15.39 33.77
C LEU A 136 39.61 14.05 33.45
N THR A 137 40.38 12.99 33.57
CA THR A 137 39.95 11.59 33.50
C THR A 137 39.09 11.27 34.72
N PHE A 138 37.81 10.95 34.52
CA PHE A 138 36.92 10.47 35.59
C PHE A 138 37.14 8.95 35.74
N ILE A 139 37.90 8.54 36.78
CA ILE A 139 37.96 7.14 37.22
C ILE A 139 36.75 6.92 38.12
N VAL A 140 35.86 5.99 37.76
CA VAL A 140 34.80 5.50 38.64
C VAL A 140 35.31 4.26 39.37
N ASP A 141 35.42 4.36 40.69
CA ASP A 141 35.69 3.24 41.58
C ASP A 141 34.41 2.38 41.69
N SER A 142 34.56 1.06 41.65
CA SER A 142 33.49 0.07 41.74
C SER A 142 33.69 -0.78 43.00
N PRO A 143 32.60 -1.29 43.62
CA PRO A 143 32.40 -1.39 45.07
C PRO A 143 33.21 -2.45 45.81
#